data_AF-A0A8T7D2A6-F1
#
_entry.id   AF-A0A8T7D2A6-F1
#
_cell.length_a   1.000
_cell.length_b   1.000
_cell.length_c   1.000
_cell.angle_alpha   90.00
_cell.angle_beta   90.00
_cell.angle_gamma   90.00
#
_symmetry.space_group_name_H-M   'P 1'
#
loop_
_entity.id
_entity.type
_entity.pdbx_description
1 polymer ?
#
loop_
_entity_poly.entity_id
_entity_poly.type
_entity_poly.pdbx_seq_one_letter_code
_entity_poly.pdbx_strand_id
1 'polypeptide(L)'
;MPDIRSDRYTSGRLNLNSYTTSTIGSSGDRDWFRIHLNAGQRVRFDLEGSPTGRGTLSDTYLRGIYNSSGSQLSGTTNDDGGTSVNSRVDFTASSSGYYYVAAGAYSSRTGSYRLTATDITPTDDFSANTGTQGRLSLGGNATGNIESNGDRDWFRIHLDAGQRVRFDLEGSPTGRGTLSDTYL
;
A
#
# COMPACT_ATOMS: atom_id res chain seq x y z
N MET A 1 -6.53 29.87 -8.25
CA MET A 1 -6.17 29.21 -6.97
C MET A 1 -4.67 29.40 -6.79
N PRO A 2 -4.16 29.72 -5.59
CA PRO A 2 -2.73 29.73 -5.35
C PRO A 2 -2.15 28.33 -5.57
N ASP A 3 -0.92 28.30 -6.04
CA ASP A 3 -0.15 27.09 -6.35
C ASP A 3 0.15 26.24 -5.10
N ILE A 4 0.36 24.93 -5.28
CA ILE A 4 0.65 24.02 -4.17
C ILE A 4 2.14 24.07 -3.84
N ARG A 5 2.47 24.27 -2.56
CA ARG A 5 3.88 24.35 -2.14
C ARG A 5 4.58 23.01 -2.30
N SER A 6 5.88 23.08 -2.58
CA SER A 6 6.79 21.94 -2.68
C SER A 6 7.48 21.58 -1.36
N ASP A 7 6.81 21.80 -0.22
CA ASP A 7 7.36 21.57 1.12
C ASP A 7 6.30 21.08 2.13
N ARG A 8 6.75 20.80 3.37
CA ARG A 8 5.88 20.30 4.45
C ARG A 8 4.81 21.30 4.92
N TYR A 9 4.89 22.57 4.53
CA TYR A 9 3.89 23.59 4.82
C TYR A 9 2.79 23.66 3.74
N THR A 10 2.77 22.69 2.82
CA THR A 10 1.75 22.56 1.78
C THR A 10 0.31 22.53 2.33
N SER A 11 -0.57 23.24 1.62
CA SER A 11 -2.03 23.15 1.75
C SER A 11 -2.61 21.94 1.01
N GLY A 12 -1.83 21.27 0.14
CA GLY A 12 -2.23 20.06 -0.56
C GLY A 12 -2.61 18.94 0.40
N ARG A 13 -3.73 18.28 0.12
CA ARG A 13 -4.25 17.15 0.90
C ARG A 13 -4.58 15.99 -0.02
N LEU A 14 -4.23 14.79 0.43
CA LEU A 14 -4.64 13.54 -0.19
C LEU A 14 -5.22 12.64 0.91
N ASN A 15 -6.42 12.12 0.65
CA ASN A 15 -7.06 11.15 1.52
C ASN A 15 -6.84 9.75 0.97
N LEU A 16 -6.72 8.78 1.89
CA LEU A 16 -6.65 7.37 1.53
C LEU A 16 -7.93 6.92 0.81
N ASN A 17 -7.80 6.01 -0.16
CA ASN A 17 -8.89 5.50 -1.00
C ASN A 17 -9.64 6.61 -1.75
N SER A 18 -8.92 7.66 -2.12
CA SER A 18 -9.44 8.82 -2.83
C SER A 18 -8.37 9.37 -3.77
N TYR A 19 -8.72 10.44 -4.46
CA TYR A 19 -7.81 11.16 -5.34
C TYR A 19 -7.92 12.66 -5.15
N THR A 20 -6.90 13.36 -5.62
CA THR A 20 -6.90 14.81 -5.82
C THR A 20 -6.41 15.12 -7.22
N THR A 21 -6.75 16.29 -7.73
CA THR A 21 -6.23 16.80 -9.00
C THR A 21 -5.52 18.13 -8.77
N SER A 22 -4.53 18.41 -9.61
CA SER A 22 -3.82 19.68 -9.66
C SER A 22 -3.15 19.82 -11.04
N THR A 23 -2.28 20.81 -11.21
CA THR A 23 -1.57 21.09 -12.46
C THR A 23 -0.13 21.46 -12.17
N ILE A 24 0.80 20.79 -12.86
CA ILE A 24 2.20 21.24 -12.94
C ILE A 24 2.22 22.45 -13.87
N GLY A 25 2.31 23.65 -13.30
CA GLY A 25 2.12 24.91 -14.01
C GLY A 25 3.36 25.41 -14.73
N SER A 26 4.54 24.94 -14.34
CA SER A 26 5.81 25.32 -14.96
C SER A 26 6.86 24.21 -14.88
N SER A 27 7.91 24.30 -15.69
CA SER A 27 9.01 23.34 -15.66
C SER A 27 9.67 23.31 -14.27
N GLY A 28 9.76 22.12 -13.68
CA GLY A 28 10.38 21.93 -12.36
C GLY A 28 9.44 22.15 -11.17
N ASP A 29 8.20 22.56 -11.43
CA ASP A 29 7.14 22.66 -10.43
C ASP A 29 6.86 21.29 -9.77
N ARG A 30 6.54 21.32 -8.47
CA ARG A 30 6.28 20.16 -7.63
C ARG A 30 5.19 20.47 -6.62
N ASP A 31 4.09 19.76 -6.75
CA ASP A 31 2.98 19.87 -5.81
C ASP A 31 3.14 18.82 -4.72
N TRP A 32 3.21 19.23 -3.44
CA TRP A 32 3.22 18.30 -2.32
C TRP A 32 1.83 18.11 -1.73
N PHE A 33 1.42 16.86 -1.50
CA PHE A 33 0.17 16.53 -0.84
C PHE A 33 0.43 15.81 0.46
N ARG A 34 -0.14 16.32 1.56
CA ARG A 34 -0.07 15.68 2.86
C ARG A 34 -1.12 14.58 2.98
N ILE A 35 -0.72 13.40 3.45
CA ILE A 35 -1.57 12.26 3.76
C ILE A 35 -1.21 11.71 5.14
N HIS A 36 -2.21 11.27 5.92
CA HIS A 36 -1.98 10.55 7.18
C HIS A 36 -2.02 9.04 6.93
N LEU A 37 -1.00 8.32 7.40
CA LEU A 37 -0.89 6.86 7.30
C LEU A 37 -0.64 6.27 8.68
N ASN A 38 -1.11 5.05 8.91
CA ASN A 38 -0.79 4.28 10.11
C ASN A 38 0.46 3.41 9.87
N ALA A 39 1.24 3.12 10.91
CA ALA A 39 2.34 2.17 10.83
C ALA A 39 1.84 0.81 10.29
N GLY A 40 2.59 0.22 9.37
CA GLY A 40 2.24 -1.04 8.68
C GLY A 40 1.26 -0.87 7.51
N GLN A 41 0.60 0.28 7.36
CA GLN A 41 -0.34 0.51 6.27
C GLN A 41 0.39 0.56 4.92
N ARG A 42 -0.01 -0.31 4.00
CA ARG A 42 0.56 -0.39 2.65
C ARG A 42 -0.35 0.36 1.69
N VAL A 43 0.19 1.35 0.99
CA VAL A 43 -0.56 2.24 0.11
C VAL A 43 0.12 2.30 -1.25
N ARG A 44 -0.68 2.24 -2.31
CA ARG A 44 -0.28 2.54 -3.67
C ARG A 44 -0.61 3.97 -4.01
N PHE A 45 0.38 4.70 -4.51
CA PHE A 45 0.20 6.02 -5.10
C PHE A 45 0.28 5.89 -6.62
N ASP A 46 -0.77 6.33 -7.30
CA ASP A 46 -0.82 6.43 -8.76
C ASP A 46 -0.89 7.91 -9.15
N LEU A 47 0.09 8.38 -9.93
CA LEU A 47 0.09 9.70 -10.52
C LEU A 47 -0.19 9.57 -12.01
N GLU A 48 -1.32 10.14 -12.44
CA GLU A 48 -1.90 9.85 -13.74
C GLU A 48 -2.17 11.12 -14.54
N GLY A 49 -1.78 11.12 -15.81
CA GLY A 49 -2.00 12.21 -16.74
C GLY A 49 -2.83 11.80 -17.96
N SER A 50 -2.43 12.30 -19.13
CA SER A 50 -3.13 12.07 -20.40
C SER A 50 -3.15 10.60 -20.88
N PRO A 51 -2.14 9.73 -20.60
CA PRO A 51 -2.19 8.33 -21.03
C PRO A 51 -3.41 7.54 -20.54
N THR A 52 -4.00 7.96 -19.43
CA THR A 52 -5.19 7.36 -18.80
C THR A 52 -6.40 8.28 -18.84
N GLY A 53 -6.32 9.43 -19.54
CA GLY A 53 -7.38 10.44 -19.58
C GLY A 53 -7.68 11.10 -18.22
N ARG A 54 -6.75 11.03 -17.27
CA ARG A 54 -6.91 11.55 -15.89
C ARG A 54 -6.18 12.87 -15.67
N GLY A 55 -5.86 13.57 -16.75
CA GLY A 55 -5.18 14.86 -16.78
C GLY A 55 -4.69 15.20 -18.18
N THR A 56 -4.01 16.33 -18.33
CA THR A 56 -3.36 16.75 -19.58
C THR A 56 -1.84 16.58 -19.57
N LEU A 57 -1.23 16.35 -18.41
CA LEU A 57 0.20 16.09 -18.30
C LEU A 57 0.55 14.81 -19.05
N SER A 58 1.46 14.91 -20.02
CA SER A 58 1.77 13.79 -20.92
C SER A 58 2.74 12.77 -20.33
N ASP A 59 3.47 13.13 -19.28
CA ASP A 59 4.53 12.33 -18.70
C ASP A 59 4.73 12.74 -17.22
N THR A 60 4.25 11.89 -16.32
CA THR A 60 4.21 12.22 -14.89
C THR A 60 5.50 11.80 -14.20
N TYR A 61 5.77 12.37 -13.03
CA TYR A 61 6.87 11.91 -12.19
C TYR A 61 6.49 12.05 -10.71
N LEU A 62 6.31 10.93 -10.01
CA LEU A 62 6.35 10.89 -8.54
C LEU A 62 7.77 11.22 -8.04
N ARG A 63 7.94 12.46 -7.55
CA ARG A 63 9.24 13.02 -7.12
C ARG A 63 9.72 12.48 -5.78
N GLY A 64 8.90 11.72 -5.07
CA GLY A 64 9.24 11.11 -3.81
C GLY A 64 8.09 11.11 -2.81
N ILE A 65 8.23 10.27 -1.80
CA ILE A 65 7.47 10.33 -0.56
C ILE A 65 8.42 10.85 0.52
N TYR A 66 7.95 11.81 1.29
CA TYR A 66 8.72 12.49 2.33
C TYR A 66 8.08 12.23 3.70
N ASN A 67 8.93 12.08 4.72
CA ASN A 67 8.48 11.93 6.09
C ASN A 67 7.98 13.25 6.70
N SER A 68 7.58 13.21 7.96
CA SER A 68 7.06 14.38 8.69
C SER A 68 8.05 15.54 8.82
N SER A 69 9.37 15.30 8.76
CA SER A 69 10.40 16.34 8.76
C SER A 69 10.62 16.98 7.37
N GLY A 70 10.03 16.41 6.31
CA GLY A 70 10.26 16.83 4.93
C GLY A 70 11.50 16.20 4.29
N SER A 71 12.03 15.12 4.88
CA SER A 71 13.13 14.35 4.33
C SER A 71 12.61 13.26 3.40
N GLN A 72 13.22 13.12 2.22
CA GLN A 72 12.80 12.14 1.23
C GLN A 72 13.12 10.73 1.72
N LEU A 73 12.17 9.81 1.53
CA LEU A 73 12.36 8.39 1.78
C LEU A 73 12.96 7.74 0.53
N SER A 74 14.03 6.96 0.70
CA SER A 74 14.72 6.32 -0.41
C SER A 74 13.81 5.35 -1.17
N GLY A 75 14.02 5.21 -2.48
CA GLY A 75 13.26 4.27 -3.32
C GLY A 75 11.81 4.66 -3.61
N THR A 76 11.41 5.90 -3.35
CA THR A 76 10.01 6.37 -3.53
C THR A 76 9.82 7.29 -4.74
N THR A 77 10.81 7.35 -5.63
CA THR A 77 10.73 8.08 -6.91
C THR A 77 10.36 7.14 -8.04
N ASN A 78 9.50 7.57 -8.95
CA ASN A 78 9.17 6.81 -10.14
C ASN A 78 8.58 7.72 -11.22
N ASP A 79 8.98 7.55 -12.47
CA ASP A 79 8.44 8.25 -13.65
C ASP A 79 7.52 7.36 -14.49
N ASP A 80 7.79 6.07 -14.65
CA ASP A 80 7.10 5.18 -15.62
C ASP A 80 6.57 3.84 -15.06
N GLY A 81 6.36 3.75 -13.74
CA GLY A 81 5.90 2.53 -13.06
C GLY A 81 4.39 2.26 -13.15
N GLY A 82 3.62 3.18 -13.75
CA GLY A 82 2.18 3.09 -13.95
C GLY A 82 1.80 2.61 -15.36
N THR A 83 0.59 2.98 -15.81
CA THR A 83 0.17 2.70 -17.18
C THR A 83 0.90 3.64 -18.16
N SER A 84 1.66 3.09 -19.11
CA SER A 84 2.49 3.87 -20.02
C SER A 84 3.51 4.73 -19.23
N VAL A 85 3.62 6.01 -19.52
CA VAL A 85 4.52 6.97 -18.86
C VAL A 85 3.89 7.64 -17.61
N ASN A 86 2.88 7.00 -17.03
CA ASN A 86 2.37 7.40 -15.72
C ASN A 86 3.24 6.80 -14.61
N SER A 87 3.23 7.41 -13.44
CA SER A 87 4.06 6.98 -12.31
C SER A 87 3.27 6.20 -11.27
N ARG A 88 3.93 5.23 -10.62
CA ARG A 88 3.37 4.45 -9.51
C ARG A 88 4.42 4.14 -8.46
N VAL A 89 4.02 4.22 -7.19
CA VAL A 89 4.83 3.76 -6.06
C VAL A 89 3.95 3.01 -5.07
N ASP A 90 4.35 1.79 -4.70
CA ASP A 90 3.81 1.07 -3.54
C ASP A 90 4.68 1.41 -2.32
N PHE A 91 4.06 1.79 -1.21
CA PHE A 91 4.74 2.28 -0.01
C PHE A 91 4.13 1.69 1.26
N THR A 92 4.97 1.23 2.19
CA THR A 92 4.54 0.81 3.52
C THR A 92 5.01 1.84 4.54
N ALA A 93 4.08 2.43 5.29
CA ALA A 93 4.41 3.38 6.33
C ALA A 93 5.10 2.67 7.51
N SER A 94 6.32 3.10 7.84
CA SER A 94 7.07 2.55 8.98
C SER A 94 6.62 3.12 10.33
N SER A 95 5.93 4.26 10.33
CA SER A 95 5.40 4.91 11.53
C SER A 95 4.06 5.57 11.24
N SER A 96 3.22 5.70 12.27
CA SER A 96 1.96 6.44 12.14
C SER A 96 2.24 7.94 12.09
N GLY A 97 1.60 8.65 11.17
CA GLY A 97 1.68 10.10 11.07
C GLY A 97 1.51 10.63 9.66
N TYR A 98 1.92 11.89 9.48
CA TYR A 98 1.86 12.55 8.19
C TYR A 98 3.08 12.25 7.31
N TYR A 99 2.78 11.90 6.07
CA TYR A 99 3.71 11.80 4.95
C TYR A 99 3.32 12.82 3.88
N TYR A 100 4.27 13.14 2.99
CA TYR A 100 4.05 14.06 1.87
C TYR A 100 4.41 13.37 0.56
N VAL A 101 3.49 13.37 -0.40
CA VAL A 101 3.71 12.81 -1.73
C VAL A 101 3.93 13.96 -2.70
N ALA A 102 5.08 13.97 -3.38
CA ALA A 102 5.44 15.03 -4.31
C ALA A 102 5.12 14.61 -5.75
N ALA A 103 4.13 15.26 -6.35
CA ALA A 103 3.81 15.12 -7.75
C ALA A 103 4.66 16.07 -8.61
N GLY A 104 4.97 15.67 -9.83
CA GLY A 104 5.75 16.44 -10.78
C GLY A 104 5.58 15.92 -12.20
N ALA A 105 6.31 16.53 -13.12
CA ALA A 105 6.40 16.13 -14.52
C ALA A 105 7.82 15.69 -14.88
N TYR A 106 7.98 14.75 -15.82
CA TYR A 106 9.31 14.40 -16.34
C TYR A 106 9.87 15.54 -17.23
N SER A 107 11.14 15.90 -17.12
CA SER A 107 11.75 17.07 -17.80
C SER A 107 10.92 18.38 -17.64
N SER A 108 10.68 19.12 -18.72
CA SER A 108 9.97 20.40 -18.77
C SER A 108 8.47 20.31 -19.10
N ARG A 109 7.88 19.10 -19.07
CA ARG A 109 6.44 18.96 -19.36
C ARG A 109 5.62 19.65 -18.27
N THR A 110 4.40 20.01 -18.63
CA THR A 110 3.41 20.66 -17.79
C THR A 110 2.03 20.11 -18.12
N GLY A 111 1.06 20.34 -17.23
CA GLY A 111 -0.32 19.89 -17.44
C GLY A 111 -0.99 19.41 -16.16
N SER A 112 -2.28 19.13 -16.26
CA SER A 112 -3.06 18.62 -15.15
C SER A 112 -2.83 17.14 -14.92
N TYR A 113 -3.03 16.69 -13.70
CA TYR A 113 -2.88 15.29 -13.32
C TYR A 113 -3.88 14.93 -12.21
N ARG A 114 -4.01 13.64 -11.97
CA ARG A 114 -4.70 13.06 -10.83
C ARG A 114 -3.72 12.24 -9.99
N LEU A 115 -3.67 12.50 -8.70
CA LEU A 115 -2.93 11.70 -7.72
C LEU A 115 -3.92 10.89 -6.90
N THR A 116 -3.81 9.57 -6.95
CA THR A 116 -4.68 8.62 -6.24
C THR A 116 -3.88 7.92 -5.13
N ALA A 117 -4.47 7.75 -3.96
CA ALA A 117 -3.95 6.87 -2.91
C ALA A 117 -4.92 5.70 -2.71
N THR A 118 -4.42 4.48 -2.87
CA THR A 118 -5.20 3.24 -2.68
C THR A 118 -4.59 2.44 -1.55
N ASP A 119 -5.39 2.12 -0.54
CA ASP A 119 -4.99 1.15 0.49
C ASP A 119 -4.90 -0.24 -0.15
N ILE A 120 -3.72 -0.83 -0.07
CA ILE A 120 -3.41 -2.18 -0.55
C ILE A 120 -2.83 -3.02 0.59
N THR A 121 -3.11 -2.64 1.84
CA THR A 121 -2.80 -3.43 3.02
C THR A 121 -3.53 -4.78 2.88
N PRO A 122 -2.80 -5.91 2.93
CA PRO A 122 -3.45 -7.21 2.94
C PRO A 122 -4.47 -7.30 4.07
N THR A 123 -5.62 -7.91 3.79
CA THR A 123 -6.65 -8.16 4.81
C THR A 123 -6.34 -9.50 5.46
N ASP A 124 -6.16 -9.50 6.77
CA ASP A 124 -5.98 -10.69 7.62
C ASP A 124 -7.19 -11.62 7.49
N ASP A 125 -6.95 -12.89 7.12
CA ASP A 125 -8.00 -13.89 7.00
C ASP A 125 -8.34 -14.59 8.34
N PHE A 126 -7.36 -14.74 9.24
CA PHE A 126 -7.52 -15.37 10.55
C PHE A 126 -6.71 -14.69 11.65
N SER A 127 -7.38 -13.89 12.46
CA SER A 127 -6.72 -13.19 13.57
C SER A 127 -5.95 -14.10 14.54
N ALA A 128 -4.78 -13.64 14.99
CA ALA A 128 -3.91 -14.29 15.98
C ALA A 128 -4.42 -14.29 17.45
N ASN A 129 -5.73 -14.49 17.67
CA ASN A 129 -6.32 -14.45 19.02
C ASN A 129 -7.59 -15.32 19.13
N THR A 130 -8.15 -15.41 20.35
CA THR A 130 -9.33 -16.24 20.64
C THR A 130 -10.63 -15.76 19.97
N GLY A 131 -10.63 -14.55 19.41
CA GLY A 131 -11.70 -14.02 18.56
C GLY A 131 -11.63 -14.51 17.11
N THR A 132 -10.67 -15.37 16.76
CA THR A 132 -10.54 -15.94 15.42
C THR A 132 -11.84 -16.56 14.90
N GLN A 133 -12.07 -16.35 13.61
CA GLN A 133 -13.14 -17.01 12.88
C GLN A 133 -12.71 -18.37 12.29
N GLY A 134 -11.42 -18.68 12.34
CA GLY A 134 -10.86 -19.96 11.91
C GLY A 134 -11.42 -21.10 12.75
N ARG A 135 -12.06 -22.06 12.10
CA ARG A 135 -12.64 -23.25 12.75
C ARG A 135 -12.11 -24.51 12.10
N LEU A 136 -11.68 -25.44 12.94
CA LEU A 136 -11.28 -26.77 12.52
C LEU A 136 -12.22 -27.81 13.14
N SER A 137 -12.54 -28.84 12.37
CA SER A 137 -13.31 -30.01 12.82
C SER A 137 -12.44 -31.26 12.73
N LEU A 138 -12.72 -32.27 13.57
CA LEU A 138 -12.00 -33.54 13.52
C LEU A 138 -12.09 -34.18 12.13
N GLY A 139 -10.94 -34.56 11.58
CA GLY A 139 -10.81 -35.10 10.22
C GLY A 139 -10.99 -34.08 9.09
N GLY A 140 -11.27 -32.81 9.42
CA GLY A 140 -11.36 -31.71 8.48
C GLY A 140 -10.00 -31.04 8.24
N ASN A 141 -10.00 -30.08 7.32
CA ASN A 141 -8.90 -29.16 7.07
C ASN A 141 -9.44 -27.73 7.00
N ALA A 142 -8.56 -26.77 7.19
CA ALA A 142 -8.80 -25.36 6.94
C ALA A 142 -7.59 -24.81 6.18
N THR A 143 -7.82 -23.81 5.32
CA THR A 143 -6.79 -23.14 4.54
C THR A 143 -6.86 -21.64 4.83
N GLY A 144 -5.72 -21.03 5.09
CA GLY A 144 -5.54 -19.58 5.24
C GLY A 144 -4.24 -19.14 4.58
N ASN A 145 -3.97 -17.85 4.64
CA ASN A 145 -2.75 -17.25 4.14
C ASN A 145 -2.06 -16.51 5.27
N ILE A 146 -0.73 -16.59 5.29
CA ILE A 146 0.07 -15.67 6.08
C ILE A 146 0.29 -14.43 5.21
N GLU A 147 -0.52 -13.40 5.38
CA GLU A 147 -0.57 -12.25 4.46
C GLU A 147 0.65 -11.34 4.57
N SER A 148 1.29 -11.32 5.73
CA SER A 148 2.42 -10.45 6.02
C SER A 148 3.43 -11.08 6.96
N ASN A 149 4.62 -10.50 7.04
CA ASN A 149 5.64 -11.00 7.97
C ASN A 149 5.17 -10.85 9.42
N GLY A 150 5.21 -11.94 10.18
CA GLY A 150 4.84 -11.99 11.59
C GLY A 150 3.36 -12.30 11.83
N ASP A 151 2.59 -12.43 10.77
CA ASP A 151 1.20 -12.86 10.80
C ASP A 151 1.08 -14.32 11.30
N ARG A 152 -0.03 -14.61 11.98
CA ARG A 152 -0.28 -15.89 12.67
C ARG A 152 -1.76 -16.20 12.72
N ASP A 153 -2.13 -17.30 12.08
CA ASP A 153 -3.51 -17.72 12.04
C ASP A 153 -3.86 -18.59 13.24
N TRP A 154 -4.91 -18.21 13.97
CA TRP A 154 -5.44 -19.07 15.03
C TRP A 154 -6.66 -19.82 14.53
N PHE A 155 -6.76 -21.11 14.86
CA PHE A 155 -7.93 -21.93 14.56
C PHE A 155 -8.50 -22.53 15.84
N ARG A 156 -9.81 -22.44 16.02
CA ARG A 156 -10.51 -23.06 17.14
C ARG A 156 -11.02 -24.45 16.76
N ILE A 157 -10.76 -25.42 17.62
CA ILE A 157 -11.31 -26.78 17.55
C ILE A 157 -11.98 -27.15 18.88
N HIS A 158 -13.08 -27.88 18.81
CA HIS A 158 -13.71 -28.51 19.98
C HIS A 158 -13.22 -29.96 20.08
N LEU A 159 -12.73 -30.35 21.25
CA LEU A 159 -12.29 -31.71 21.55
C LEU A 159 -12.97 -32.19 22.83
N ASP A 160 -13.47 -33.42 22.79
CA ASP A 160 -14.02 -34.10 23.96
C ASP A 160 -12.90 -34.81 24.74
N ALA A 161 -13.13 -35.03 26.03
CA ALA A 161 -12.14 -35.66 26.90
C ALA A 161 -11.74 -37.06 26.41
N GLY A 162 -10.44 -37.35 26.44
CA GLY A 162 -9.87 -38.63 26.02
C GLY A 162 -9.62 -38.76 24.51
N GLN A 163 -9.97 -37.77 23.69
CA GLN A 163 -9.62 -37.76 22.27
C GLN A 163 -8.12 -37.51 22.07
N ARG A 164 -7.48 -38.39 21.29
CA ARG A 164 -6.11 -38.18 20.78
C ARG A 164 -6.19 -37.64 19.37
N VAL A 165 -5.54 -36.52 19.12
CA VAL A 165 -5.53 -35.84 17.81
C VAL A 165 -4.10 -35.62 17.33
N ARG A 166 -3.95 -35.49 16.01
CA ARG A 166 -2.74 -35.04 15.33
C ARG A 166 -3.12 -33.81 14.51
N PHE A 167 -2.26 -32.80 14.55
CA PHE A 167 -2.35 -31.64 13.68
C PHE A 167 -1.18 -31.70 12.71
N ASP A 168 -1.48 -31.52 11.44
CA ASP A 168 -0.49 -31.37 10.38
C ASP A 168 -0.69 -29.97 9.79
N LEU A 169 0.38 -29.18 9.76
CA LEU A 169 0.43 -27.94 9.02
C LEU A 169 1.22 -28.20 7.73
N GLU A 170 0.60 -27.92 6.59
CA GLU A 170 1.12 -28.31 5.29
C GLU A 170 1.34 -27.09 4.40
N GLY A 171 2.45 -27.10 3.65
CA GLY A 171 2.85 -26.02 2.76
C GLY A 171 3.09 -26.48 1.33
N SER A 172 3.95 -25.76 0.61
CA SER A 172 4.32 -26.09 -0.77
C SER A 172 5.02 -27.44 -0.95
N PRO A 173 5.79 -27.98 0.02
CA PRO A 173 6.40 -29.31 -0.13
C PRO A 173 5.39 -30.47 -0.30
N THR A 174 4.16 -30.32 0.20
CA THR A 174 3.09 -31.31 0.00
C THR A 174 2.07 -30.87 -1.07
N GLY A 175 2.29 -29.71 -1.70
CA GLY A 175 1.39 -29.11 -2.68
C GLY A 175 0.07 -28.59 -2.09
N ARG A 176 -0.01 -28.44 -0.76
CA ARG A 176 -1.23 -28.03 -0.04
C ARG A 176 -1.26 -26.55 0.34
N GLY A 177 -0.20 -25.81 0.02
CA GLY A 177 -0.10 -24.39 0.27
C GLY A 177 1.06 -23.76 -0.51
N THR A 178 1.36 -22.50 -0.22
CA THR A 178 2.43 -21.73 -0.88
C THR A 178 3.66 -21.53 0.00
N LEU A 179 3.52 -21.65 1.33
CA LEU A 179 4.63 -21.52 2.27
C LEU A 179 5.64 -22.66 2.08
N SER A 180 6.91 -22.32 1.85
CA SER A 180 7.99 -23.29 1.68
C SER A 180 8.39 -23.98 2.97
N ASP A 181 8.25 -23.28 4.09
CA ASP A 181 8.53 -23.78 5.43
C ASP A 181 7.39 -23.33 6.34
N THR A 182 6.70 -24.30 6.92
CA THR A 182 5.53 -24.08 7.77
C THR A 182 5.93 -24.22 9.23
N TYR A 183 5.43 -23.31 10.06
CA TYR A 183 5.65 -23.34 11.51
C TYR A 183 4.31 -23.46 12.24
N LEU A 184 4.16 -24.54 13.01
CA LEU A 184 3.00 -24.82 13.87
C LEU A 184 3.36 -24.71 15.35
#